data_AF-A0ABD5N6J0-F1
#
_entry.id   AF-A0ABD5N6J0-F1
#
_cell.length_a   1.000
_cell.length_b   1.000
_cell.length_c   1.000
_cell.angle_alpha   90.00
_cell.angle_beta   90.00
_cell.angle_gamma   90.00
#
_symmetry.space_group_name_H-M   'P 1'
#
loop_
_entity.id
_entity.type
_entity.pdbx_description
1 polymer ?
#
loop_
_entity_poly.entity_id
_entity_poly.type
_entity_poly.pdbx_seq_one_letter_code
_entity_poly.pdbx_strand_id
1 'polypeptide(L)'
;MICEYKFHNGKKCREGGWQNSKFCILHIDLPEDEESEEFKKINESKKKKVEEKVSKEDFNFEGARLLEVDFSGMKIKNDIDFNHSVIRKNVLFNGAEIDKHAWFRGAKIGVDALFWGAKIGGSALFGDATIGGNAWFGDATIGGNAWFGGARIDGNAWFREAKIGGNAWFRGAKIGGNACFEVAKISRNAWFRRAKIGGNAWFRGAEIFIYDIFEGAKIGGCTDFSGATIGGNAEWDIK
;
A
#
# COMPACT_ATOMS: atom_id res chain seq x y z
N MET A 1 6.79 31.91 -4.62
CA MET A 1 6.98 31.05 -5.81
C MET A 1 6.07 29.83 -5.68
N ILE A 2 5.54 29.26 -6.77
CA ILE A 2 4.69 28.04 -6.73
C ILE A 2 5.60 26.80 -6.80
N CYS A 3 5.19 25.71 -6.17
CA CYS A 3 5.87 24.41 -6.23
C CYS A 3 6.09 23.92 -7.67
N GLU A 4 7.31 23.46 -7.98
CA GLU A 4 7.68 22.93 -9.29
C GLU A 4 7.34 21.44 -9.48
N TYR A 5 6.86 20.73 -8.45
CA TYR A 5 6.47 19.32 -8.56
C TYR A 5 5.36 19.12 -9.60
N LYS A 6 5.53 18.11 -10.45
CA LYS A 6 4.54 17.71 -11.46
C LYS A 6 3.97 16.35 -11.10
N PHE A 7 2.66 16.30 -10.96
CA PHE A 7 1.90 15.07 -10.77
C PHE A 7 1.95 14.17 -12.01
N HIS A 8 1.66 12.89 -11.86
CA HIS A 8 1.67 11.89 -12.92
C HIS A 8 0.69 12.24 -14.06
N ASN A 9 -0.35 13.04 -13.76
CA ASN A 9 -1.31 13.56 -14.73
C ASN A 9 -0.81 14.80 -15.49
N GLY A 10 0.43 15.23 -15.26
CA GLY A 10 1.08 16.37 -15.90
C GLY A 10 0.77 17.74 -15.27
N LYS A 11 -0.18 17.83 -14.33
CA LYS A 11 -0.50 19.09 -13.63
C LYS A 11 0.60 19.42 -12.63
N LYS A 12 0.88 20.72 -12.46
CA LYS A 12 1.77 21.20 -11.40
C LYS A 12 1.06 21.24 -10.05
N CYS A 13 1.80 20.97 -8.99
CA CYS A 13 1.41 21.29 -7.64
C CYS A 13 1.11 22.79 -7.53
N ARG A 14 0.01 23.13 -6.86
CA ARG A 14 -0.45 24.53 -6.70
C ARG A 14 -0.06 25.14 -5.36
N GLU A 15 0.62 24.37 -4.52
CA GLU A 15 1.09 24.83 -3.21
C GLU A 15 2.20 25.88 -3.34
N GLY A 16 2.25 26.79 -2.37
CA GLY A 16 3.35 27.73 -2.24
C GLY A 16 4.67 27.01 -1.96
N GLY A 17 5.75 27.46 -2.60
CA GLY A 17 7.11 27.00 -2.33
C GLY A 17 7.51 27.27 -0.88
N TRP A 18 8.31 26.37 -0.31
CA TRP A 18 8.80 26.46 1.05
C TRP A 18 10.08 27.27 1.11
N GLN A 19 10.03 28.46 1.70
CA GLN A 19 11.19 29.35 1.87
C GLN A 19 11.92 29.57 0.53
N ASN A 20 13.22 29.25 0.46
CA ASN A 20 14.05 29.38 -0.74
C ASN A 20 13.99 28.16 -1.67
N SER A 21 13.14 27.17 -1.37
CA SER A 21 12.95 25.99 -2.21
C SER A 21 11.99 26.26 -3.36
N LYS A 22 12.27 25.60 -4.49
CA LYS A 22 11.37 25.51 -5.65
C LYS A 22 10.17 24.58 -5.38
N PHE A 23 10.19 23.83 -4.27
CA PHE A 23 9.15 22.87 -3.89
C PHE A 23 8.40 23.32 -2.64
N CYS A 24 7.14 22.91 -2.49
CA CYS A 24 6.36 23.16 -1.28
C CYS A 24 6.83 22.29 -0.12
N ILE A 25 6.29 22.55 1.07
CA ILE A 25 6.65 21.83 2.29
C ILE A 25 6.45 20.30 2.18
N LEU A 26 5.51 19.81 1.37
CA LEU A 26 5.31 18.37 1.16
C LEU A 26 6.30 17.75 0.18
N HIS A 27 6.83 18.54 -0.77
CA HIS A 27 7.70 18.06 -1.86
C HIS A 27 9.20 18.33 -1.63
N ILE A 28 9.57 18.91 -0.50
CA ILE A 28 10.97 18.95 -0.05
C ILE A 28 11.34 17.71 0.76
N ASP A 29 12.61 17.35 0.76
CA ASP A 29 13.15 16.26 1.56
C ASP A 29 13.11 16.62 3.06
N LEU A 30 13.01 15.59 3.91
CA LEU A 30 13.34 15.73 5.31
C LEU A 30 14.87 15.73 5.46
N PRO A 31 15.46 16.51 6.37
CA PRO A 31 16.86 16.33 6.75
C PRO A 31 17.12 14.90 7.27
N GLU A 32 18.34 14.39 7.15
CA GLU A 32 18.68 13.03 7.59
C GLU A 32 18.74 12.91 9.12
N ASP A 33 19.32 13.91 9.80
CA ASP A 33 19.40 13.97 11.25
C ASP A 33 18.03 14.33 11.86
N GLU A 34 17.32 13.31 12.36
CA GLU A 34 16.00 13.46 12.99
C GLU A 34 16.02 14.27 14.30
N GLU A 35 17.19 14.44 14.92
CA GLU A 35 17.33 15.21 16.17
C GLU A 35 17.58 16.70 15.91
N SER A 36 17.95 17.06 14.68
CA SER A 36 18.20 18.44 14.29
C SER A 36 16.96 19.34 14.43
N GLU A 37 17.18 20.60 14.82
CA GLU A 37 16.10 21.60 14.91
C GLU A 37 15.47 21.88 13.53
N GLU A 38 16.24 21.76 12.45
CA GLU A 38 15.74 21.88 11.09
C GLU A 38 14.76 20.75 10.77
N PHE A 39 15.11 19.49 11.09
CA PHE A 39 14.22 18.36 10.90
C PHE A 39 12.92 18.54 11.68
N LYS A 40 13.01 18.87 12.97
CA LYS A 40 11.83 19.07 13.83
C LYS A 40 10.90 20.13 13.23
N LYS A 41 11.44 21.27 12.81
CA LYS A 41 10.69 22.36 12.18
C LYS A 41 10.01 21.94 10.87
N ILE A 42 10.75 21.28 9.98
CA ILE A 42 10.22 20.83 8.69
C ILE A 42 9.16 19.75 8.89
N ASN A 43 9.40 18.79 9.77
CA ASN A 43 8.48 17.70 10.08
C ASN A 43 7.17 18.23 10.70
N GLU A 44 7.26 19.16 11.65
CA GLU A 44 6.09 19.83 12.22
C GLU A 44 5.29 20.60 11.14
N SER A 45 5.98 21.29 10.24
CA SER A 45 5.34 22.03 9.14
C SER A 45 4.68 21.09 8.12
N LYS A 46 5.27 19.91 7.87
CA LYS A 46 4.66 18.85 7.05
C LYS A 46 3.40 18.30 7.70
N LYS A 47 3.42 18.01 9.01
CA LYS A 47 2.24 17.55 9.77
C LYS A 47 1.09 18.56 9.68
N LYS A 48 1.38 19.83 9.97
CA LYS A 48 0.40 20.93 9.82
C LYS A 48 -0.16 21.01 8.41
N LYS A 49 0.66 20.80 7.38
CA LYS A 49 0.19 20.84 5.99
C LYS A 49 -0.69 19.64 5.64
N VAL A 50 -0.40 18.45 6.18
CA VAL A 50 -1.28 17.28 6.04
C VAL A 50 -2.63 17.57 6.69
N GLU A 51 -2.66 18.06 7.93
CA GLU A 51 -3.88 18.45 8.64
C GLU A 51 -4.69 19.52 7.87
N GLU A 52 -4.01 20.55 7.33
CA GLU A 52 -4.63 21.59 6.52
C GLU A 52 -5.30 21.02 5.26
N LYS A 53 -4.63 20.10 4.56
CA LYS A 53 -5.18 19.45 3.37
C LYS A 53 -6.36 18.54 3.72
N VAL A 54 -6.25 17.74 4.78
CA VAL A 54 -7.32 16.88 5.30
C VAL A 54 -8.56 17.69 5.66
N SER A 55 -8.40 18.82 6.37
CA SER A 55 -9.54 19.68 6.74
C SER A 55 -10.23 20.33 5.54
N LYS A 56 -9.56 20.40 4.39
CA LYS A 56 -10.10 20.89 3.10
C LYS A 56 -10.58 19.75 2.18
N GLU A 57 -10.64 18.52 2.69
CA GLU A 57 -10.95 17.31 1.91
C GLU A 57 -10.03 17.09 0.68
N ASP A 58 -8.81 17.62 0.73
CA ASP A 58 -7.78 17.44 -0.30
C ASP A 58 -6.83 16.31 0.10
N PHE A 59 -7.11 15.10 -0.41
CA PHE A 59 -6.34 13.90 -0.09
C PHE A 59 -5.27 13.57 -1.16
N ASN A 60 -4.83 14.56 -1.94
CA ASN A 60 -3.72 14.37 -2.87
C ASN A 60 -2.37 14.64 -2.19
N PHE A 61 -1.66 13.58 -1.86
CA PHE A 61 -0.29 13.55 -1.32
C PHE A 61 0.71 12.91 -2.28
N GLU A 62 0.42 12.92 -3.59
CA GLU A 62 1.30 12.37 -4.60
C GLU A 62 2.70 13.01 -4.50
N GLY A 63 3.74 12.17 -4.43
CA GLY A 63 5.13 12.59 -4.32
C GLY A 63 5.53 13.20 -2.98
N ALA A 64 4.62 13.24 -1.99
CA ALA A 64 4.91 13.82 -0.69
C ALA A 64 6.05 13.06 0.01
N ARG A 65 6.89 13.79 0.74
CA ARG A 65 8.03 13.26 1.51
C ARG A 65 7.77 13.48 2.98
N LEU A 66 7.40 12.44 3.71
CA LEU A 66 6.85 12.51 5.06
C LEU A 66 7.62 11.58 6.00
N LEU A 67 7.57 11.88 7.30
CA LEU A 67 8.15 11.00 8.30
C LEU A 67 7.24 9.80 8.52
N GLU A 68 5.97 10.06 8.77
CA GLU A 68 4.91 9.10 9.07
C GLU A 68 3.57 9.73 8.69
N VAL A 69 2.56 8.90 8.41
CA VAL A 69 1.18 9.35 8.23
C VAL A 69 0.23 8.48 9.02
N ASP A 70 -0.79 9.12 9.62
CA ASP A 70 -1.86 8.44 10.35
C ASP A 70 -3.23 8.93 9.88
N PHE A 71 -3.97 8.00 9.30
CA PHE A 71 -5.36 8.12 8.86
C PHE A 71 -6.24 7.06 9.53
N SER A 72 -5.78 6.45 10.62
CA SER A 72 -6.50 5.40 11.33
C SER A 72 -7.88 5.89 11.79
N GLY A 73 -8.91 5.09 11.53
CA GLY A 73 -10.31 5.40 11.88
C GLY A 73 -10.94 6.56 11.09
N MET A 74 -10.21 7.20 10.17
CA MET A 74 -10.73 8.33 9.42
C MET A 74 -11.77 7.91 8.37
N LYS A 75 -12.73 8.80 8.11
CA LYS A 75 -13.69 8.67 7.00
C LYS A 75 -13.30 9.61 5.86
N ILE A 76 -13.03 9.05 4.69
CA ILE A 76 -12.49 9.74 3.52
C ILE A 76 -13.43 9.47 2.34
N LYS A 77 -14.21 10.48 1.94
CA LYS A 77 -15.20 10.36 0.85
C LYS A 77 -14.61 10.29 -0.56
N ASN A 78 -13.32 10.60 -0.68
CA ASN A 78 -12.61 10.73 -1.95
C ASN A 78 -11.49 9.69 -2.08
N ASP A 79 -10.79 9.73 -3.21
CA ASP A 79 -9.54 9.00 -3.36
C ASP A 79 -8.49 9.57 -2.40
N ILE A 80 -7.63 8.72 -1.87
CA ILE A 80 -6.41 9.14 -1.18
C ILE A 80 -5.19 8.73 -2.00
N ASP A 81 -4.37 9.73 -2.35
CA ASP A 81 -3.28 9.56 -3.29
C ASP A 81 -1.92 9.75 -2.61
N PHE A 82 -1.16 8.67 -2.52
CA PHE A 82 0.22 8.59 -2.08
C PHE A 82 1.14 8.02 -3.18
N ASN A 83 0.71 8.06 -4.44
CA ASN A 83 1.55 7.61 -5.55
C ASN A 83 2.91 8.33 -5.50
N HIS A 84 4.00 7.58 -5.71
CA HIS A 84 5.37 8.08 -5.73
C HIS A 84 5.84 8.83 -4.46
N SER A 85 5.09 8.74 -3.36
CA SER A 85 5.47 9.34 -2.08
C SER A 85 6.63 8.59 -1.41
N VAL A 86 7.30 9.28 -0.49
CA VAL A 86 8.32 8.70 0.38
C VAL A 86 7.90 8.94 1.82
N ILE A 87 7.56 7.87 2.54
CA ILE A 87 7.23 7.87 3.97
C ILE A 87 8.33 7.09 4.70
N ARG A 88 9.11 7.77 5.55
CA ARG A 88 10.29 7.16 6.20
C ARG A 88 9.95 6.09 7.23
N LYS A 89 8.81 6.21 7.90
CA LYS A 89 8.33 5.31 8.94
C LYS A 89 7.06 4.62 8.46
N ASN A 90 5.98 4.71 9.23
CA ASN A 90 4.75 3.95 8.99
C ASN A 90 3.74 4.73 8.14
N VAL A 91 2.86 3.95 7.52
CA VAL A 91 1.61 4.41 6.94
C VAL A 91 0.48 3.73 7.69
N LEU A 92 -0.34 4.49 8.42
CA LEU A 92 -1.39 3.96 9.30
C LEU A 92 -2.78 4.29 8.76
N PHE A 93 -3.58 3.26 8.51
CA PHE A 93 -4.95 3.30 7.97
C PHE A 93 -5.85 2.29 8.70
N ASN A 94 -5.47 1.88 9.92
CA ASN A 94 -6.22 0.90 10.68
C ASN A 94 -7.66 1.39 10.91
N GLY A 95 -8.65 0.60 10.50
CA GLY A 95 -10.07 0.94 10.60
C GLY A 95 -10.51 2.16 9.78
N ALA A 96 -9.69 2.69 8.87
CA ALA A 96 -10.07 3.80 8.01
C ALA A 96 -11.19 3.38 7.04
N GLU A 97 -12.11 4.31 6.73
CA GLU A 97 -13.18 4.13 5.74
C GLU A 97 -12.93 5.09 4.56
N ILE A 98 -12.48 4.56 3.43
CA ILE A 98 -12.19 5.29 2.20
C ILE A 98 -13.26 4.92 1.16
N ASP A 99 -14.14 5.84 0.78
CA ASP A 99 -15.27 5.54 -0.11
C ASP A 99 -14.83 5.16 -1.53
N LYS A 100 -13.68 5.69 -1.97
CA LYS A 100 -13.13 5.46 -3.32
C LYS A 100 -11.83 4.66 -3.26
N HIS A 101 -10.74 5.18 -3.80
CA HIS A 101 -9.49 4.43 -3.96
C HIS A 101 -8.40 4.85 -2.99
N ALA A 102 -7.52 3.90 -2.67
CA ALA A 102 -6.27 4.15 -1.96
C ALA A 102 -5.10 3.89 -2.93
N TRP A 103 -4.36 4.93 -3.30
CA TRP A 103 -3.29 4.86 -4.30
C TRP A 103 -1.92 5.02 -3.66
N PHE A 104 -1.06 4.00 -3.82
CA PHE A 104 0.30 3.91 -3.28
C PHE A 104 1.28 3.42 -4.35
N ARG A 105 0.97 3.61 -5.64
CA ARG A 105 1.81 3.11 -6.73
C ARG A 105 3.19 3.73 -6.66
N GLY A 106 4.23 2.90 -6.63
CA GLY A 106 5.62 3.35 -6.53
C GLY A 106 5.95 4.12 -5.25
N ALA A 107 5.09 4.07 -4.22
CA ALA A 107 5.38 4.66 -2.92
C ALA A 107 6.54 3.91 -2.24
N LYS A 108 7.32 4.63 -1.43
CA LYS A 108 8.38 4.06 -0.57
C LYS A 108 7.99 4.26 0.89
N ILE A 109 7.67 3.17 1.57
CA ILE A 109 7.28 3.12 2.98
C ILE A 109 8.42 2.44 3.73
N GLY A 110 9.08 3.15 4.65
CA GLY A 110 10.30 2.65 5.28
C GLY A 110 10.07 1.56 6.33
N VAL A 111 8.92 1.54 6.98
CA VAL A 111 8.57 0.55 8.01
C VAL A 111 7.29 -0.19 7.59
N ASP A 112 6.17 -0.03 8.28
CA ASP A 112 4.97 -0.82 8.01
C ASP A 112 3.89 -0.03 7.26
N ALA A 113 3.10 -0.75 6.45
CA ALA A 113 1.84 -0.27 5.89
C ALA A 113 0.68 -1.00 6.61
N LEU A 114 -0.04 -0.29 7.48
CA LEU A 114 -1.08 -0.86 8.34
C LEU A 114 -2.48 -0.46 7.88
N PHE A 115 -3.24 -1.43 7.38
CA PHE A 115 -4.61 -1.31 6.87
C PHE A 115 -5.56 -2.29 7.58
N TRP A 116 -5.25 -2.66 8.84
CA TRP A 116 -6.06 -3.63 9.58
C TRP A 116 -7.51 -3.14 9.71
N GLY A 117 -8.48 -3.95 9.29
CA GLY A 117 -9.90 -3.60 9.33
C GLY A 117 -10.31 -2.39 8.49
N ALA A 118 -9.42 -1.90 7.61
CA ALA A 118 -9.74 -0.77 6.73
C ALA A 118 -10.84 -1.15 5.72
N LYS A 119 -11.73 -0.22 5.40
CA LYS A 119 -12.77 -0.36 4.38
C LYS A 119 -12.47 0.58 3.23
N ILE A 120 -12.13 0.04 2.08
CA ILE A 120 -11.85 0.78 0.85
C ILE A 120 -12.95 0.42 -0.15
N GLY A 121 -13.85 1.36 -0.46
CA GLY A 121 -14.99 1.11 -1.34
C GLY A 121 -14.57 0.77 -2.77
N GLY A 122 -13.45 1.31 -3.23
CA GLY A 122 -12.82 1.00 -4.51
C GLY A 122 -11.57 0.12 -4.40
N SER A 123 -10.60 0.35 -5.28
CA SER A 123 -9.33 -0.39 -5.32
C SER A 123 -8.27 0.15 -4.35
N ALA A 124 -7.41 -0.75 -3.87
CA ALA A 124 -6.16 -0.45 -3.16
C ALA A 124 -4.97 -0.78 -4.08
N LEU A 125 -4.15 0.21 -4.42
CA LEU A 125 -3.11 0.09 -5.46
C LEU A 125 -1.71 0.33 -4.89
N PHE A 126 -0.96 -0.74 -4.66
CA PHE A 126 0.43 -0.78 -4.19
C PHE A 126 1.40 -1.27 -5.28
N GLY A 127 1.01 -1.15 -6.56
CA GLY A 127 1.86 -1.57 -7.69
C GLY A 127 3.23 -0.89 -7.64
N ASP A 128 4.30 -1.67 -7.80
CA ASP A 128 5.70 -1.20 -7.74
C ASP A 128 6.09 -0.48 -6.42
N ALA A 129 5.26 -0.54 -5.37
CA ALA A 129 5.58 0.05 -4.07
C ALA A 129 6.71 -0.72 -3.37
N THR A 130 7.47 -0.04 -2.52
CA THR A 130 8.45 -0.65 -1.61
C THR A 130 8.03 -0.41 -0.17
N ILE A 131 7.91 -1.48 0.61
CA ILE A 131 7.57 -1.48 2.04
C ILE A 131 8.73 -2.17 2.77
N GLY A 132 9.47 -1.43 3.61
CA GLY A 132 10.66 -1.91 4.31
C GLY A 132 10.35 -2.86 5.47
N GLY A 133 9.11 -2.88 5.93
CA GLY A 133 8.57 -3.82 6.90
C GLY A 133 7.43 -4.63 6.29
N ASN A 134 6.32 -4.69 7.03
CA ASN A 134 5.18 -5.53 6.74
C ASN A 134 4.04 -4.75 6.06
N ALA A 135 3.25 -5.47 5.28
CA ALA A 135 1.99 -4.98 4.71
C ALA A 135 0.82 -5.71 5.38
N TRP A 136 0.07 -5.02 6.26
CA TRP A 136 -1.01 -5.61 7.06
C TRP A 136 -2.38 -5.16 6.56
N PHE A 137 -3.13 -6.08 5.97
CA PHE A 137 -4.50 -5.94 5.46
C PHE A 137 -5.45 -6.94 6.11
N GLY A 138 -5.12 -7.42 7.31
CA GLY A 138 -5.99 -8.32 8.08
C GLY A 138 -7.35 -7.69 8.32
N ASP A 139 -8.42 -8.45 8.15
CA ASP A 139 -9.83 -8.00 8.28
C ASP A 139 -10.23 -6.85 7.32
N ALA A 140 -9.37 -6.45 6.39
CA ALA A 140 -9.66 -5.34 5.49
C ALA A 140 -10.74 -5.72 4.47
N THR A 141 -11.58 -4.76 4.10
CA THR A 141 -12.56 -4.89 3.01
C THR A 141 -12.20 -3.95 1.88
N ILE A 142 -11.91 -4.49 0.70
CA ILE A 142 -11.59 -3.75 -0.52
C ILE A 142 -12.68 -4.07 -1.54
N GLY A 143 -13.55 -3.11 -1.86
CA GLY A 143 -14.69 -3.31 -2.77
C GLY A 143 -14.24 -3.51 -4.23
N GLY A 144 -13.11 -2.91 -4.60
CA GLY A 144 -12.48 -3.06 -5.91
C GLY A 144 -11.34 -4.07 -5.91
N ASN A 145 -10.30 -3.77 -6.68
CA ASN A 145 -9.14 -4.65 -6.78
C ASN A 145 -8.08 -4.34 -5.72
N ALA A 146 -7.32 -5.35 -5.34
CA ALA A 146 -6.09 -5.21 -4.56
C ALA A 146 -4.88 -5.44 -5.48
N TRP A 147 -4.12 -4.39 -5.78
CA TRP A 147 -2.97 -4.48 -6.70
C TRP A 147 -1.65 -4.35 -5.95
N PHE A 148 -0.87 -5.43 -5.92
CA PHE A 148 0.51 -5.52 -5.39
C PHE A 148 1.51 -6.01 -6.45
N GLY A 149 1.14 -6.00 -7.74
CA GLY A 149 2.03 -6.40 -8.83
C GLY A 149 3.33 -5.59 -8.83
N GLY A 150 4.47 -6.28 -8.87
CA GLY A 150 5.80 -5.67 -8.81
C GLY A 150 6.21 -5.11 -7.45
N ALA A 151 5.33 -5.13 -6.44
CA ALA A 151 5.64 -4.59 -5.12
C ALA A 151 6.78 -5.36 -4.43
N ARG A 152 7.55 -4.66 -3.61
CA ARG A 152 8.57 -5.22 -2.72
C ARG A 152 8.13 -4.99 -1.27
N ILE A 153 7.96 -6.06 -0.53
CA ILE A 153 7.64 -6.07 0.89
C ILE A 153 8.78 -6.84 1.56
N ASP A 154 9.62 -6.16 2.35
CA ASP A 154 10.78 -6.81 2.97
C ASP A 154 10.38 -7.73 4.13
N GLY A 155 9.26 -7.43 4.80
CA GLY A 155 8.64 -8.25 5.85
C GLY A 155 7.51 -9.15 5.33
N ASN A 156 6.48 -9.31 6.16
CA ASN A 156 5.32 -10.16 5.86
C ASN A 156 4.22 -9.41 5.09
N ALA A 157 3.44 -10.15 4.32
CA ALA A 157 2.22 -9.66 3.68
C ALA A 157 1.01 -10.40 4.27
N TRP A 158 0.15 -9.69 5.00
CA TRP A 158 -0.92 -10.29 5.79
C TRP A 158 -2.30 -9.85 5.30
N PHE A 159 -3.06 -10.77 4.73
CA PHE A 159 -4.41 -10.59 4.20
C PHE A 159 -5.40 -11.57 4.85
N ARG A 160 -5.11 -12.05 6.06
CA ARG A 160 -5.99 -12.95 6.81
C ARG A 160 -7.38 -12.32 6.96
N GLU A 161 -8.42 -13.09 6.66
CA GLU A 161 -9.83 -12.66 6.72
C GLU A 161 -10.17 -11.43 5.83
N ALA A 162 -9.26 -11.01 4.95
CA ALA A 162 -9.51 -9.89 4.04
C ALA A 162 -10.59 -10.25 3.00
N LYS A 163 -11.40 -9.27 2.64
CA LYS A 163 -12.45 -9.39 1.61
C LYS A 163 -12.12 -8.48 0.44
N ILE A 164 -11.90 -9.05 -0.73
CA ILE A 164 -11.57 -8.33 -1.96
C ILE A 164 -12.68 -8.59 -2.98
N GLY A 165 -13.47 -7.57 -3.29
CA GLY A 165 -14.60 -7.64 -4.21
C GLY A 165 -14.20 -7.76 -5.69
N GLY A 166 -12.97 -7.36 -6.01
CA GLY A 166 -12.37 -7.49 -7.33
C GLY A 166 -11.30 -8.59 -7.39
N ASN A 167 -10.28 -8.33 -8.20
CA ASN A 167 -9.13 -9.20 -8.31
C ASN A 167 -8.04 -8.84 -7.30
N ALA A 168 -7.19 -9.81 -6.97
CA ALA A 168 -5.95 -9.59 -6.24
C ALA A 168 -4.74 -9.89 -7.13
N TRP A 169 -3.91 -8.88 -7.40
CA TRP A 169 -2.72 -9.00 -8.25
C TRP A 169 -1.44 -8.97 -7.42
N PHE A 170 -0.71 -10.09 -7.37
CA PHE A 170 0.62 -10.21 -6.77
C PHE A 170 1.69 -10.59 -7.82
N ARG A 171 1.39 -10.41 -9.12
CA ARG A 171 2.30 -10.75 -10.21
C ARG A 171 3.66 -10.09 -10.02
N GLY A 172 4.73 -10.89 -9.96
CA GLY A 172 6.10 -10.40 -9.78
C GLY A 172 6.39 -9.74 -8.44
N ALA A 173 5.47 -9.79 -7.48
CA ALA A 173 5.70 -9.26 -6.13
C ALA A 173 6.83 -10.01 -5.43
N LYS A 174 7.57 -9.32 -4.56
CA LYS A 174 8.63 -9.88 -3.72
C LYS A 174 8.26 -9.66 -2.26
N ILE A 175 7.99 -10.74 -1.54
CA ILE A 175 7.67 -10.74 -0.12
C ILE A 175 8.83 -11.45 0.58
N GLY A 176 9.58 -10.75 1.43
CA GLY A 176 10.74 -11.31 2.13
C GLY A 176 10.35 -12.29 3.23
N GLY A 177 9.24 -12.04 3.90
CA GLY A 177 8.66 -12.91 4.93
C GLY A 177 7.57 -13.83 4.41
N ASN A 178 6.57 -14.08 5.27
CA ASN A 178 5.42 -14.92 4.97
C ASN A 178 4.35 -14.13 4.20
N ALA A 179 3.56 -14.84 3.41
CA ALA A 179 2.33 -14.35 2.82
C ALA A 179 1.13 -15.12 3.39
N CYS A 180 0.19 -14.41 4.01
CA CYS A 180 -0.97 -15.03 4.65
C CYS A 180 -2.26 -14.53 4.01
N PHE A 181 -3.07 -15.46 3.53
CA PHE A 181 -4.40 -15.27 2.94
C PHE A 181 -5.41 -16.20 3.62
N GLU A 182 -5.15 -16.64 4.84
CA GLU A 182 -6.05 -17.52 5.57
C GLU A 182 -7.45 -16.91 5.68
N VAL A 183 -8.47 -17.66 5.29
CA VAL A 183 -9.88 -17.26 5.31
C VAL A 183 -10.17 -16.00 4.47
N ALA A 184 -9.24 -15.59 3.62
CA ALA A 184 -9.44 -14.47 2.71
C ALA A 184 -10.48 -14.83 1.65
N LYS A 185 -11.30 -13.86 1.27
CA LYS A 185 -12.31 -14.01 0.20
C LYS A 185 -11.98 -13.08 -0.94
N ILE A 186 -11.69 -13.64 -2.10
CA ILE A 186 -11.41 -12.89 -3.33
C ILE A 186 -12.50 -13.25 -4.33
N SER A 187 -13.41 -12.30 -4.59
CA SER A 187 -14.61 -12.53 -5.41
C SER A 187 -14.30 -12.77 -6.89
N ARG A 188 -13.08 -12.44 -7.34
CA ARG A 188 -12.58 -12.73 -8.68
C ARG A 188 -11.23 -13.45 -8.59
N ASN A 189 -10.29 -13.12 -9.47
CA ASN A 189 -9.06 -13.87 -9.62
C ASN A 189 -7.97 -13.40 -8.65
N ALA A 190 -7.18 -14.34 -8.15
CA ALA A 190 -5.92 -14.05 -7.46
C ALA A 190 -4.74 -14.47 -8.35
N TRP A 191 -3.78 -13.58 -8.61
CA TRP A 191 -2.65 -13.84 -9.50
C TRP A 191 -1.31 -13.69 -8.80
N PHE A 192 -0.56 -14.79 -8.65
CA PHE A 192 0.76 -14.82 -8.02
C PHE A 192 1.90 -15.14 -9.02
N ARG A 193 1.63 -15.01 -10.33
CA ARG A 193 2.58 -15.35 -11.39
C ARG A 193 3.93 -14.67 -11.16
N ARG A 194 5.01 -15.44 -11.12
CA ARG A 194 6.39 -14.97 -10.85
C ARG A 194 6.58 -14.25 -9.51
N ALA A 195 5.65 -14.39 -8.56
CA ALA A 195 5.83 -13.88 -7.20
C ALA A 195 6.97 -14.63 -6.50
N LYS A 196 7.67 -13.96 -5.60
CA LYS A 196 8.69 -14.54 -4.73
C LYS A 196 8.28 -14.33 -3.29
N ILE A 197 8.10 -15.40 -2.55
CA ILE A 197 7.77 -15.38 -1.12
C ILE A 197 8.93 -16.07 -0.41
N GLY A 198 9.63 -15.35 0.47
CA GLY A 198 10.81 -15.88 1.17
C GLY A 198 10.42 -16.87 2.28
N GLY A 199 9.29 -16.65 2.93
CA GLY A 199 8.73 -17.52 3.95
C GLY A 199 7.61 -18.44 3.43
N ASN A 200 6.68 -18.74 4.32
CA ASN A 200 5.52 -19.58 4.03
C ASN A 200 4.43 -18.81 3.26
N ALA A 201 3.58 -19.55 2.55
CA ALA A 201 2.38 -19.04 1.92
C ALA A 201 1.15 -19.80 2.44
N TRP A 202 0.28 -19.12 3.20
CA TRP A 202 -0.88 -19.75 3.83
C TRP A 202 -2.17 -19.30 3.19
N PHE A 203 -2.99 -20.24 2.74
CA PHE A 203 -4.29 -20.05 2.11
C PHE A 203 -5.39 -20.85 2.81
N ARG A 204 -5.17 -21.27 4.07
CA ARG A 204 -6.10 -22.10 4.82
C ARG A 204 -7.50 -21.47 4.83
N GLY A 205 -8.51 -22.19 4.38
CA GLY A 205 -9.90 -21.70 4.34
C GLY A 205 -10.16 -20.54 3.38
N ALA A 206 -9.21 -20.18 2.51
CA ALA A 206 -9.40 -19.08 1.56
C ALA A 206 -10.42 -19.45 0.48
N GLU A 207 -11.23 -18.48 0.04
CA GLU A 207 -12.16 -18.60 -1.09
C GLU A 207 -11.63 -17.76 -2.24
N ILE A 208 -11.06 -18.40 -3.26
CA ILE A 208 -10.39 -17.73 -4.38
C ILE A 208 -10.76 -18.36 -5.73
N PHE A 209 -11.05 -17.55 -6.74
CA PHE A 209 -11.13 -18.01 -8.13
C PHE A 209 -9.78 -17.88 -8.83
N ILE A 210 -9.46 -18.84 -9.69
CA ILE A 210 -8.10 -19.11 -10.11
C ILE A 210 -7.98 -19.34 -11.62
N TYR A 211 -7.00 -18.68 -12.21
CA TYR A 211 -6.46 -18.98 -13.55
C TYR A 211 -4.95 -18.68 -13.49
N ASP A 212 -4.11 -19.69 -13.73
CA ASP A 212 -2.64 -19.58 -13.89
C ASP A 212 -1.90 -18.88 -12.73
N ILE A 213 -2.19 -19.30 -11.49
CA ILE A 213 -1.79 -18.56 -10.29
C ILE A 213 -0.29 -18.52 -10.05
N PHE A 214 0.33 -19.70 -9.94
CA PHE A 214 1.69 -19.83 -9.42
C PHE A 214 2.72 -20.06 -10.52
N GLU A 215 2.38 -19.81 -11.78
CA GLU A 215 3.32 -19.99 -12.89
C GLU A 215 4.61 -19.19 -12.63
N GLY A 216 5.70 -19.92 -12.42
CA GLY A 216 7.02 -19.37 -12.10
C GLY A 216 7.13 -18.66 -10.74
N ALA A 217 6.15 -18.83 -9.84
CA ALA A 217 6.25 -18.38 -8.46
C ALA A 217 7.29 -19.20 -7.70
N LYS A 218 7.92 -18.58 -6.70
CA LYS A 218 8.91 -19.23 -5.83
C LYS A 218 8.53 -18.99 -4.38
N ILE A 219 8.42 -20.06 -3.61
CA ILE A 219 8.04 -20.01 -2.19
C ILE A 219 9.15 -20.70 -1.40
N GLY A 220 9.81 -19.97 -0.51
CA GLY A 220 10.95 -20.47 0.25
C GLY A 220 10.54 -21.38 1.42
N GLY A 221 9.32 -21.21 1.92
CA GLY A 221 8.72 -22.04 2.97
C GLY A 221 7.64 -22.99 2.46
N CYS A 222 6.79 -23.44 3.38
CA CYS A 222 5.67 -24.31 3.09
C CYS A 222 4.50 -23.55 2.48
N THR A 223 3.71 -24.25 1.66
CA THR A 223 2.42 -23.75 1.17
C THR A 223 1.28 -24.59 1.76
N ASP A 224 0.28 -23.95 2.36
CA ASP A 224 -0.88 -24.62 2.97
C ASP A 224 -2.19 -24.14 2.34
N PHE A 225 -2.91 -25.05 1.68
CA PHE A 225 -4.25 -24.83 1.09
C PHE A 225 -5.35 -25.58 1.85
N SER A 226 -5.11 -26.03 3.07
CA SER A 226 -6.09 -26.79 3.87
C SER A 226 -7.43 -26.06 3.96
N GLY A 227 -8.50 -26.72 3.53
CA GLY A 227 -9.85 -26.13 3.52
C GLY A 227 -10.06 -24.96 2.57
N ALA A 228 -9.08 -24.61 1.73
CA ALA A 228 -9.26 -23.58 0.70
C ALA A 228 -10.26 -24.05 -0.37
N THR A 229 -11.16 -23.16 -0.77
CA THR A 229 -12.01 -23.34 -1.94
C THR A 229 -11.38 -22.61 -3.11
N ILE A 230 -10.96 -23.40 -4.09
CA ILE A 230 -10.21 -22.95 -5.26
C ILE A 230 -11.04 -23.28 -6.50
N GLY A 231 -11.58 -22.27 -7.18
CA GLY A 231 -12.40 -22.46 -8.39
C GLY A 231 -11.65 -22.07 -9.67
N GLY A 232 -11.55 -22.94 -10.67
CA GLY A 232 -10.91 -22.67 -11.97
C GLY A 232 -9.74 -23.62 -12.30
N ASN A 233 -9.01 -23.35 -13.39
CA ASN A 233 -7.86 -24.18 -13.80
C ASN A 233 -6.63 -23.81 -12.97
N ALA A 234 -6.12 -24.76 -12.20
CA ALA A 234 -4.91 -24.62 -11.41
C ALA A 234 -3.74 -25.33 -12.10
N GLU A 235 -2.71 -24.58 -12.48
CA GLU A 235 -1.39 -25.16 -12.77
C GLU A 235 -0.46 -24.90 -11.57
N TRP A 236 0.01 -25.98 -10.96
CA TRP A 236 0.81 -25.97 -9.74
C TRP A 236 2.28 -26.27 -10.07
N ASP A 237 2.98 -25.32 -10.68
CA ASP A 237 4.44 -25.39 -10.84
C ASP A 237 5.13 -24.60 -9.72
N ILE A 238 4.99 -25.08 -8.48
CA ILE A 238 5.74 -24.54 -7.34
C ILE A 238 7.13 -25.18 -7.36
N LYS A 239 8.17 -24.37 -7.59
CA LYS A 239 9.59 -24.78 -7.54
C LYS A 239 10.30 -24.18 -6.35
#